data_AF-A0A2V6TBK4-F1
#
_entry.id   AF-A0A2V6TBK4-F1
#
_cell.length_a   1.000
_cell.length_b   1.000
_cell.length_c   1.000
_cell.angle_alpha   90.00
_cell.angle_beta   90.00
_cell.angle_gamma   90.00
#
_symmetry.space_group_name_H-M   'P 1'
#
loop_
_entity.id
_entity.type
_entity.pdbx_description
1 polymer ?
#
loop_
_entity_poly.entity_id
_entity_poly.type
_entity_poly.pdbx_seq_one_letter_code
_entity_poly.pdbx_strand_id
1 'polypeptide(L)'
;FCRRGGRFGPHSSSESFAPIFYKKLVFIAYFNAGVRAVDIRNPYAPRDVASYIPATTERTAERCVGDGAARSCKVAIQTNNVEADERGFVYLADRANTGLHIVRLTGETAKIAGGN
;
A
#
# COMPACT_ATOMS: atom_id res chain seq x y z
N PHE A 1 12.43 2.95 -3.44
CA PHE A 1 11.86 1.68 -3.92
C PHE A 1 12.91 0.82 -4.60
N CYS A 2 13.48 1.27 -5.73
CA CYS A 2 14.34 0.45 -6.60
C CYS A 2 15.56 -0.21 -5.90
N ARG A 3 16.12 0.41 -4.86
CA ARG A 3 17.27 -0.14 -4.10
C ARG A 3 16.90 -0.99 -2.88
N ARG A 4 15.61 -1.02 -2.46
CA ARG A 4 15.19 -1.74 -1.24
C ARG A 4 15.15 -3.27 -1.44
N GLY A 5 14.97 -3.73 -2.68
CA GLY A 5 14.81 -5.16 -2.97
C GLY A 5 13.44 -5.72 -2.52
N GLY A 6 13.25 -7.03 -2.64
CA GLY A 6 11.93 -7.65 -2.49
C GLY A 6 11.01 -7.41 -3.69
N ARG A 7 9.76 -7.88 -3.63
CA ARG A 7 8.79 -7.65 -4.69
C ARG A 7 8.41 -6.17 -4.77
N PHE A 8 8.08 -5.72 -5.97
CA PHE A 8 7.63 -4.36 -6.28
C PHE A 8 6.54 -4.43 -7.36
N GLY A 9 5.54 -3.57 -7.26
CA GLY A 9 4.44 -3.49 -8.21
C GLY A 9 3.06 -3.65 -7.55
N PRO A 10 1.98 -3.36 -8.29
CA PRO A 10 0.62 -3.51 -7.78
C PRO A 10 0.34 -4.98 -7.47
N HIS A 11 -0.34 -5.23 -6.35
CA HIS A 11 -0.65 -6.59 -5.91
C HIS A 11 -2.13 -6.80 -5.60
N SER A 12 -2.65 -6.09 -4.60
CA SER A 12 -4.08 -6.14 -4.25
C SER A 12 -4.66 -4.74 -4.24
N SER A 13 -5.95 -4.63 -4.53
CA SER A 13 -6.73 -3.41 -4.30
C SER A 13 -7.51 -3.49 -2.99
N SER A 14 -7.92 -2.34 -2.46
CA SER A 14 -9.05 -2.27 -1.53
C SER A 14 -10.31 -2.71 -2.26
N GLU A 15 -11.08 -3.62 -1.66
CA GLU A 15 -12.31 -4.16 -2.27
C GLU A 15 -13.58 -3.56 -1.66
N SER A 16 -13.42 -2.81 -0.56
CA SER A 16 -14.50 -2.07 0.09
C SER A 16 -15.12 -1.02 -0.83
N PHE A 17 -16.45 -0.96 -0.80
CA PHE A 17 -17.26 0.09 -1.43
C PHE A 17 -17.59 1.22 -0.44
N ALA A 18 -16.73 1.44 0.56
CA ALA A 18 -16.90 2.49 1.56
C ALA A 18 -17.31 3.83 0.91
N PRO A 19 -18.47 4.42 1.28
CA PRO A 19 -19.02 5.60 0.59
C PRO A 19 -18.07 6.81 0.53
N ILE A 20 -17.17 6.93 1.51
CA ILE A 20 -16.17 7.99 1.58
C ILE A 20 -15.16 7.93 0.40
N PHE A 21 -14.83 6.73 -0.10
CA PHE A 21 -13.88 6.50 -1.19
C PHE A 21 -14.54 6.07 -2.51
N TYR A 22 -15.79 5.62 -2.47
CA TYR A 22 -16.49 5.08 -3.64
C TYR A 22 -16.50 6.05 -4.83
N LYS A 23 -16.13 5.54 -6.02
CA LYS A 23 -15.93 6.29 -7.28
C LYS A 23 -14.93 7.45 -7.22
N LYS A 24 -14.19 7.58 -6.12
CA LYS A 24 -13.23 8.65 -5.90
C LYS A 24 -11.81 8.12 -5.83
N LEU A 25 -11.57 7.14 -4.97
CA LEU A 25 -10.25 6.61 -4.66
C LEU A 25 -10.26 5.09 -4.61
N VAL A 26 -9.20 4.48 -5.14
CA VAL A 26 -8.86 3.07 -4.93
C VAL A 26 -7.48 3.01 -4.28
N PHE A 27 -7.33 2.15 -3.27
CA PHE A 27 -6.05 1.90 -2.65
C PHE A 27 -5.43 0.64 -3.23
N ILE A 28 -4.13 0.66 -3.51
CA ILE A 28 -3.43 -0.47 -4.12
C ILE A 28 -2.19 -0.79 -3.28
N ALA A 29 -2.12 -2.02 -2.77
CA ALA A 29 -0.93 -2.58 -2.16
C ALA A 29 0.16 -2.76 -3.21
N TYR A 30 1.37 -2.34 -2.88
CA TYR A 30 2.47 -2.16 -3.81
C TYR A 30 3.79 -2.80 -3.32
N PHE A 31 3.70 -3.86 -2.52
CA PHE A 31 4.83 -4.58 -1.92
C PHE A 31 5.84 -3.65 -1.22
N ASN A 32 7.10 -3.61 -1.68
CA ASN A 32 8.15 -2.75 -1.10
C ASN A 32 7.89 -1.25 -1.30
N ALA A 33 6.83 -0.92 -2.05
CA ALA A 33 6.33 0.41 -2.24
C ALA A 33 5.11 0.77 -1.41
N GLY A 34 4.72 -0.10 -0.47
CA GLY A 34 3.69 0.20 0.53
C GLY A 34 2.31 0.24 -0.10
N VAL A 35 1.58 1.34 0.06
CA VAL A 35 0.27 1.58 -0.56
C VAL A 35 0.31 2.79 -1.47
N ARG A 36 -0.50 2.75 -2.53
CA ARG A 36 -0.84 3.89 -3.39
C ARG A 36 -2.32 4.23 -3.26
N ALA A 37 -2.65 5.52 -3.22
CA ALA A 37 -4.01 6.01 -3.37
C ALA A 37 -4.15 6.57 -4.79
N VAL A 38 -5.09 6.01 -5.55
CA VAL A 38 -5.32 6.36 -6.95
C VAL A 38 -6.66 7.06 -7.08
N ASP A 39 -6.66 8.30 -7.55
CA ASP A 39 -7.87 9.05 -7.90
C ASP A 39 -8.45 8.51 -9.21
N ILE A 40 -9.69 8.05 -9.14
CA ILE A 40 -10.42 7.41 -10.23
C ILE A 40 -11.66 8.21 -10.68
N ARG A 41 -11.82 9.46 -10.21
CA ARG A 41 -12.96 10.31 -10.60
C ARG A 41 -13.02 10.56 -12.11
N ASN A 42 -11.86 10.59 -12.76
CA ASN A 42 -11.74 10.46 -14.21
C ASN A 42 -11.27 9.03 -14.55
N PRO A 43 -12.18 8.12 -14.98
CA PRO A 43 -11.81 6.73 -15.25
C PRO A 43 -10.87 6.55 -16.44
N TYR A 44 -10.77 7.55 -17.33
CA TYR A 44 -9.88 7.52 -18.49
C TYR A 44 -8.48 8.07 -18.20
N ALA A 45 -8.29 8.69 -17.03
CA ALA A 45 -6.98 9.20 -16.60
C ALA A 45 -6.82 9.08 -15.08
N PRO A 46 -6.68 7.85 -14.54
CA PRO A 46 -6.40 7.65 -13.11
C PRO A 46 -5.08 8.31 -12.70
N ARG A 47 -5.03 8.88 -11.49
CA ARG A 47 -3.85 9.60 -10.97
C ARG A 47 -3.39 9.03 -9.64
N ASP A 48 -2.11 8.71 -9.51
CA ASP A 48 -1.49 8.45 -8.20
C ASP A 48 -1.42 9.78 -7.44
N VAL A 49 -2.16 9.88 -6.33
CA VAL A 49 -2.31 11.12 -5.56
C VAL A 49 -1.65 11.05 -4.19
N ALA A 50 -1.41 9.86 -3.64
CA ALA A 50 -0.70 9.68 -2.39
C ALA A 50 -0.06 8.30 -2.28
N SER A 51 0.98 8.22 -1.45
CA SER A 51 1.59 6.95 -1.08
C SER A 51 2.02 6.94 0.37
N TYR A 52 2.05 5.75 0.97
CA TYR A 52 2.65 5.53 2.27
C TYR A 52 3.45 4.24 2.24
N ILE A 53 4.69 4.31 2.70
CA ILE A 53 5.60 3.18 2.79
C ILE A 53 5.92 3.01 4.26
N PRO A 54 5.47 1.92 4.90
CA PRO A 54 5.90 1.62 6.24
C PRO A 54 7.43 1.58 6.37
N ALA A 55 7.94 1.90 7.56
CA ALA A 55 9.31 1.58 7.92
C ALA A 55 9.41 0.10 8.33
N THR A 56 10.53 -0.55 8.05
CA THR A 56 10.83 -1.88 8.58
C THR A 56 10.99 -1.81 10.09
N THR A 57 10.72 -2.92 10.77
CA THR A 57 10.94 -3.09 12.21
C THR A 57 11.93 -4.22 12.44
N GLU A 58 12.36 -4.41 13.70
CA GLU A 58 13.16 -5.57 14.12
C GLU A 58 12.46 -6.91 13.85
N ARG A 59 11.13 -6.90 13.67
CA ARG A 59 10.32 -8.08 13.36
C ARG A 59 10.14 -8.31 11.86
N THR A 60 10.57 -7.39 11.01
CA THR A 60 10.47 -7.57 9.55
C THR A 60 11.37 -8.72 9.12
N ALA A 61 10.75 -9.84 8.75
CA ALA A 61 11.43 -11.04 8.32
C ALA A 61 11.98 -10.90 6.90
N GLU A 62 13.14 -11.51 6.68
CA GLU A 62 13.75 -11.60 5.36
C GLU A 62 12.84 -12.27 4.34
N ARG A 63 12.92 -11.77 3.10
CA ARG A 63 12.30 -12.40 1.94
C ARG A 63 13.37 -12.76 0.95
N CYS A 64 13.47 -14.06 0.70
CA CYS A 64 14.47 -14.64 -0.18
C CYS A 64 13.86 -15.03 -1.52
N VAL A 65 14.68 -14.95 -2.56
CA VAL A 65 14.41 -15.49 -3.90
C VAL A 65 15.60 -16.32 -4.35
N GLY A 66 15.33 -17.33 -5.18
CA GLY A 66 16.34 -18.30 -5.62
C GLY A 66 16.74 -19.30 -4.54
N ASP A 67 17.51 -20.31 -4.94
CA ASP A 67 17.93 -21.44 -4.11
C ASP A 67 19.44 -21.63 -4.15
N GLY A 68 19.99 -22.33 -3.15
CA GLY A 68 21.43 -22.62 -3.05
C GLY A 68 22.31 -21.37 -3.12
N ALA A 69 23.33 -21.40 -3.97
CA ALA A 69 24.26 -20.28 -4.15
C ALA A 69 23.63 -19.03 -4.78
N ALA A 70 22.46 -19.16 -5.43
CA ALA A 70 21.73 -18.02 -6.02
C ALA A 70 20.73 -17.37 -5.05
N ARG A 71 20.60 -17.90 -3.82
CA ARG A 71 19.67 -17.39 -2.83
C ARG A 71 20.06 -15.97 -2.40
N SER A 72 19.17 -15.02 -2.63
CA SER A 72 19.33 -13.63 -2.20
C SER A 72 18.16 -13.22 -1.31
N CYS A 73 18.47 -12.80 -0.08
CA CYS A 73 17.50 -12.37 0.92
C CYS A 73 17.54 -10.85 1.11
N LYS A 74 16.37 -10.25 1.35
CA LYS A 74 16.23 -8.82 1.67
C LYS A 74 15.26 -8.61 2.82
N VAL A 75 15.63 -7.74 3.76
CA VAL A 75 14.71 -7.17 4.74
C VAL A 75 14.09 -5.92 4.11
N ALA A 76 12.82 -6.05 3.73
CA ALA A 76 12.07 -4.96 3.14
C ALA A 76 10.59 -5.13 3.43
N ILE A 77 9.86 -4.01 3.47
CA ILE A 77 8.40 -4.04 3.47
C ILE A 77 7.90 -4.83 2.27
N GLN A 78 6.83 -5.58 2.49
CA GLN A 78 6.07 -6.31 1.50
C GLN A 78 4.59 -6.14 1.83
N THR A 79 4.07 -4.91 1.80
CA THR A 79 2.64 -4.65 1.93
C THR A 79 1.91 -5.45 0.87
N ASN A 80 1.17 -6.46 1.31
CA ASN A 80 0.63 -7.49 0.44
C ASN A 80 -0.86 -7.31 0.22
N ASN A 81 -1.56 -6.85 1.26
CA ASN A 81 -2.97 -6.56 1.22
C ASN A 81 -3.23 -5.14 1.70
N VAL A 82 -4.27 -4.53 1.14
CA VAL A 82 -4.79 -3.24 1.58
C VAL A 82 -6.31 -3.30 1.65
N GLU A 83 -6.90 -2.65 2.64
CA GLU A 83 -8.34 -2.42 2.70
C GLU A 83 -8.63 -1.02 3.26
N ALA A 84 -9.83 -0.49 3.05
CA ALA A 84 -10.27 0.77 3.60
C ALA A 84 -11.72 0.70 4.12
N ASP A 85 -12.06 1.59 5.05
CA ASP A 85 -13.39 1.62 5.66
C ASP A 85 -14.08 2.99 5.57
N GLU A 86 -15.34 3.01 5.99
CA GLU A 86 -16.20 4.20 5.99
C GLU A 86 -15.76 5.30 6.98
N ARG A 87 -14.88 4.97 7.94
CA ARG A 87 -14.30 5.95 8.88
C ARG A 87 -13.13 6.70 8.26
N GLY A 88 -12.72 6.33 7.05
CA GLY A 88 -11.61 6.95 6.33
C GLY A 88 -10.24 6.35 6.66
N PHE A 89 -10.20 5.18 7.31
CA PHE A 89 -8.94 4.48 7.57
C PHE A 89 -8.56 3.57 6.41
N VAL A 90 -7.26 3.44 6.20
CA VAL A 90 -6.63 2.53 5.24
C VAL A 90 -5.72 1.58 6.00
N TYR A 91 -5.92 0.29 5.80
CA TYR A 91 -5.28 -0.82 6.50
C TYR A 91 -4.31 -1.51 5.55
N LEU A 92 -3.04 -1.61 5.93
CA LEU A 92 -1.99 -2.25 5.12
C LEU A 92 -1.46 -3.46 5.88
N ALA A 93 -1.67 -4.66 5.35
CA ALA A 93 -1.13 -5.87 5.93
C ALA A 93 0.18 -6.25 5.24
N ASP A 94 1.25 -6.37 6.02
CA ASP A 94 2.57 -6.72 5.53
C ASP A 94 2.81 -8.24 5.61
N ARG A 95 3.16 -8.87 4.48
CA ARG A 95 3.49 -10.30 4.46
C ARG A 95 4.88 -10.62 4.98
N ALA A 96 5.69 -9.60 5.29
CA ALA A 96 7.04 -9.72 5.81
C ALA A 96 7.12 -9.60 7.35
N ASN A 97 6.03 -9.87 8.06
CA ASN A 97 5.95 -9.80 9.53
C ASN A 97 6.17 -8.40 10.12
N THR A 98 6.06 -7.33 9.32
CA THR A 98 6.11 -5.95 9.83
C THR A 98 4.83 -5.57 10.57
N GLY A 99 3.73 -6.29 10.34
CA GLY A 99 2.46 -6.15 11.03
C GLY A 99 1.38 -5.47 10.19
N LEU A 100 0.44 -4.81 10.87
CA LEU A 100 -0.67 -4.06 10.28
C LEU A 100 -0.43 -2.56 10.50
N HIS A 101 -0.48 -1.77 9.43
CA HIS A 101 -0.43 -0.32 9.52
C HIS A 101 -1.81 0.27 9.23
N ILE A 102 -2.23 1.23 10.04
CA ILE A 102 -3.50 1.93 9.89
C ILE A 102 -3.16 3.40 9.64
N VAL A 103 -3.56 3.92 8.49
CA VAL A 103 -3.27 5.28 8.08
C VAL A 103 -4.54 5.99 7.61
N ARG A 104 -4.47 7.31 7.48
CA ARG A 104 -5.54 8.13 6.89
C ARG A 104 -4.94 9.13 5.91
N LEU A 105 -5.73 9.55 4.93
CA LEU A 105 -5.33 10.64 4.02
C LEU A 105 -5.21 11.96 4.78
N THR A 106 -4.35 12.84 4.28
CA THR A 106 -4.10 14.17 4.85
C THR A 106 -3.91 15.21 3.74
N GLY A 107 -4.05 16.49 4.09
CA GLY A 107 -3.86 17.60 3.15
C GLY A 107 -4.81 17.55 1.95
N GLU A 108 -4.33 17.93 0.77
CA GLU A 108 -5.15 18.00 -0.46
C GLU A 108 -5.79 16.66 -0.85
N THR A 109 -5.16 15.54 -0.50
CA THR A 109 -5.73 14.21 -0.81
C THR A 109 -6.92 13.85 0.07
N ALA A 110 -6.98 14.35 1.31
CA ALA A 110 -8.13 14.16 2.18
C ALA A 110 -9.38 14.84 1.62
N LYS A 111 -9.22 15.98 0.93
CA LYS A 111 -10.33 16.71 0.28
C LYS A 111 -11.00 15.89 -0.82
N ILE A 112 -10.28 14.99 -1.50
CA ILE A 112 -10.85 14.08 -2.49
C ILE A 112 -11.90 13.16 -1.85
N ALA A 113 -11.62 12.71 -0.62
CA ALA A 113 -12.52 11.87 0.17
C ALA A 113 -13.65 12.69 0.86
N GLY A 114 -13.63 14.02 0.77
CA GLY A 114 -14.58 14.91 1.45
C GLY A 114 -14.18 15.29 2.87
N GLY A 115 -12.91 15.07 3.27
CA GLY A 115 -12.37 15.59 4.52
C GLY A 115 -12.06 17.09 4.44
N ASN A 116 -12.20 17.79 5.57
CA ASN A 116 -11.80 19.19 5.73
C ASN A 116 -10.27 19.35 5.72
#